data_AF-A0A7Y0QIL4-F1
#
_entry.id   AF-A0A7Y0QIL4-F1
#
_cell.length_a   1.000
_cell.length_b   1.000
_cell.length_c   1.000
_cell.angle_alpha   90.00
_cell.angle_beta   90.00
_cell.angle_gamma   90.00
#
_symmetry.space_group_name_H-M   'P 1'
#
loop_
_entity.id
_entity.type
_entity.pdbx_description
1 polymer ?
#
loop_
_entity_poly.entity_id
_entity_poly.type
_entity_poly.pdbx_seq_one_letter_code
_entity_poly.pdbx_strand_id
1 'polypeptide(L)' 'MTEHQANDEQNDFQHLPEPIRLDQMIATQEVDPAPDPRMGRDTDTEFMLRNAGA' A
#
# COMPACT_ATOMS: atom_id res chain seq x y z
N MET A 1 29.78 -30.16 21.24
CA MET A 1 28.54 -29.74 21.92
C MET A 1 27.94 -28.61 21.09
N THR A 2 27.30 -28.94 19.96
CA THR A 2 26.66 -27.95 19.10
C THR A 2 25.37 -28.59 18.57
N GLU A 3 24.46 -28.93 19.47
CA GLU A 3 23.21 -29.64 19.15
C GLU A 3 21.98 -28.95 19.75
N HIS A 4 22.10 -27.71 20.21
CA HIS A 4 20.96 -26.95 20.74
C HIS A 4 20.30 -26.01 19.73
N GLN A 5 20.75 -25.97 18.46
CA GLN A 5 20.33 -24.95 17.50
C GLN A 5 19.45 -25.45 16.34
N ALA A 6 19.17 -26.75 16.24
CA ALA A 6 18.45 -27.34 15.10
C ALA A 6 16.97 -27.71 15.38
N ASN A 7 16.47 -27.48 16.60
CA ASN A 7 15.12 -27.93 17.00
C ASN A 7 14.07 -26.82 17.12
N ASP A 8 14.44 -25.54 17.10
CA ASP A 8 13.46 -24.44 17.06
C ASP A 8 12.78 -24.32 15.68
N GLU A 9 13.32 -24.98 14.66
CA GLU A 9 12.79 -25.02 13.29
C GLU A 9 11.69 -26.10 13.11
N GLN A 10 11.43 -26.92 14.13
CA GLN A 10 10.29 -27.83 14.15
C GLN A 10 9.04 -27.05 14.58
N ASN A 11 8.45 -26.32 13.63
CA ASN A 11 7.19 -25.59 13.76
C ASN A 11 6.24 -26.22 14.78
N ASP A 12 6.13 -25.57 15.92
CA ASP A 12 5.19 -25.91 16.98
C ASP A 12 3.78 -25.45 16.57
N PHE A 13 3.15 -26.21 15.68
CA PHE A 13 1.78 -25.94 15.25
C PHE A 13 0.74 -26.19 16.37
N GLN A 14 1.16 -26.64 17.56
CA GLN A 14 0.29 -26.79 18.72
C GLN A 14 0.07 -25.45 19.43
N HIS A 15 0.98 -24.49 19.24
CA HIS A 15 0.94 -23.20 19.92
C HIS A 15 0.94 -22.05 18.91
N LEU A 16 -0.11 -21.24 19.00
CA LEU A 16 -0.19 -20.00 18.23
C LEU A 16 0.76 -18.95 18.82
N PRO A 17 1.26 -18.01 17.99
CA PRO A 17 1.96 -16.84 18.48
C PRO A 17 1.11 -16.04 19.48
N GLU A 18 1.79 -15.30 20.35
CA GLU A 18 1.14 -14.38 21.28
C GLU A 18 0.23 -13.38 20.54
N PRO A 19 -1.03 -13.19 20.98
CA PRO A 19 -1.92 -12.21 20.38
C PRO A 19 -1.42 -10.78 20.55
N ILE A 20 -1.48 -9.98 19.48
CA ILE A 20 -1.14 -8.56 19.53
C ILE A 20 -2.28 -7.78 20.20
N ARG A 21 -1.93 -6.90 21.14
CA ARG A 21 -2.88 -6.02 21.84
C ARG A 21 -3.22 -4.78 21.00
N LEU A 22 -4.41 -4.21 21.17
CA LEU A 22 -4.86 -3.05 20.38
C LEU A 22 -3.95 -1.81 20.53
N ASP A 23 -3.36 -1.60 21.70
CA ASP A 23 -2.42 -0.52 21.98
C ASP A 23 -1.04 -0.70 21.30
N GLN A 24 -0.76 -1.90 20.79
CA GLN A 24 0.44 -2.21 20.00
C GLN A 24 0.18 -2.13 18.49
N MET A 25 -1.06 -1.87 18.08
CA MET A 25 -1.44 -1.77 16.67
C MET A 25 -1.37 -0.33 16.16
N ILE A 26 -1.07 -0.18 14.88
CA ILE A 26 -1.17 1.09 14.15
C ILE A 26 -2.38 0.99 13.22
N ALA A 27 -3.32 1.93 13.37
CA ALA A 27 -4.48 2.00 12.49
C ALA A 27 -4.08 2.59 11.15
N THR A 28 -4.43 1.89 10.07
CA THR A 28 -4.23 2.35 8.68
C THR A 28 -5.55 2.30 7.95
N GLN A 29 -5.80 3.29 7.09
CA GLN A 29 -6.95 3.32 6.19
C GLN A 29 -6.44 3.25 4.76
N GLU A 30 -6.93 2.28 3.99
CA GLU A 30 -6.75 2.26 2.55
C GLU A 30 -7.64 3.34 1.92
N VAL A 31 -7.05 4.17 1.06
CA VAL A 31 -7.75 5.26 0.37
C VAL A 31 -7.46 5.18 -1.12
N ASP A 32 -8.49 5.46 -1.92
CA ASP A 32 -8.31 5.64 -3.36
C ASP A 32 -7.52 6.93 -3.66
N PRO A 33 -6.76 6.96 -4.76
CA PRO A 33 -6.11 8.18 -5.21
C PRO A 33 -7.15 9.29 -5.49
N ALA A 34 -6.75 10.54 -5.26
CA ALA A 34 -7.60 11.68 -5.58
C ALA A 34 -7.97 11.70 -7.08
N PRO A 35 -9.19 12.13 -7.45
CA PRO A 35 -9.58 12.31 -8.84
C PRO A 35 -8.63 13.24 -9.61
N ASP A 36 -8.44 13.01 -10.91
CA ASP A 36 -7.62 13.89 -11.75
C ASP A 36 -8.19 15.32 -11.75
N PRO A 37 -7.46 16.33 -11.25
CA PRO A 37 -7.94 17.71 -11.20
C PRO A 37 -8.22 18.30 -12.58
N ARG A 38 -7.57 17.78 -13.63
CA ARG A 38 -7.77 18.25 -15.00
C ARG A 38 -9.05 17.67 -15.61
N MET A 39 -9.67 16.66 -14.99
CA MET A 39 -10.83 15.96 -15.53
C MET A 39 -10.61 15.51 -17.00
N GLY A 40 -9.38 15.14 -17.36
CA GLY A 40 -9.00 14.78 -18.72
C GLY A 40 -8.96 15.94 -19.73
N ARG A 41 -9.04 17.21 -19.29
CA ARG A 41 -8.88 18.38 -20.16
C ARG A 41 -7.42 18.70 -20.42
N ASP A 42 -7.10 18.88 -21.69
CA ASP A 42 -5.80 19.33 -22.16
C ASP A 42 -5.93 20.76 -22.73
N THR A 43 -5.57 21.73 -21.90
CA THR A 43 -5.65 23.15 -22.23
C THR A 43 -4.76 23.56 -23.39
N ASP A 44 -3.64 22.85 -23.62
CA ASP A 44 -2.71 23.16 -24.72
C ASP A 44 -3.34 22.76 -26.05
N THR A 45 -3.92 21.57 -26.12
CA THR A 45 -4.68 21.10 -27.28
C THR A 45 -5.89 22.02 -27.57
N GLU A 46 -6.63 22.43 -26.53
CA GLU A 46 -7.75 23.37 -26.67
C GLU A 46 -7.32 24.73 -27.22
N PHE A 47 -6.20 25.27 -26.73
CA PHE A 47 -5.65 26.54 -27.20
C PHE A 47 -5.24 26.47 -28.68
N MET A 48 -4.52 25.43 -29.07
CA MET A 48 -4.10 25.21 -30.46
C MET A 48 -5.32 25.15 -31.39
N LEU A 49 -6.32 24.33 -31.06
CA LEU A 49 -7.55 24.18 -31.87
C LEU A 49 -8.32 25.50 -32.01
N ARG A 50 -8.37 26.32 -30.97
CA ARG A 50 -9.03 27.62 -31.00
C ARG A 50 -8.33 28.63 -31.92
N ASN A 51 -7.02 28.54 -32.05
CA ASN A 51 -6.19 29.52 -32.78
C ASN A 51 -5.65 29.00 -34.14
N ALA A 52 -5.83 27.71 -34.46
CA ALA A 52 -5.31 27.09 -35.68
C ALA A 52 -6.01 27.55 -36.99
N GLY A 53 -7.09 28.34 -36.89
CA GLY A 53 -7.80 28.90 -38.04
C GLY A 53 -7.77 30.43 -38.12
N ALA A 54 -6.89 31.08 -37.36
CA ALA A 54 -6.65 32.53 -37.40
C ALA A 54 -5.52 32.90 -38.36
#